data_AF-A0A099NT85-F1
#
_entry.id   AF-A0A099NT85-F1
#
_cell.length_a   1.000
_cell.length_b   1.000
_cell.length_c   1.000
_cell.angle_alpha   90.00
_cell.angle_beta   90.00
_cell.angle_gamma   90.00
#
_symmetry.space_group_name_H-M   'P 1'
#
loop_
_entity.id
_entity.type
_entity.pdbx_description
1 polymer ?
#
loop_
_entity_poly.entity_id
_entity_poly.type
_entity_poly.pdbx_seq_one_letter_code
_entity_poly.pdbx_strand_id
1 'polypeptide(L)'
;MSCDTFKINCFMKFIKKILNLVVISSTIFLFLTRVTHLNTNYSAPISTFKYLSKVSNTNSPLLENVCIGREWYQFPSSFFLNDNQRLKFTQSNFDGMLPGDFSEPKSNTFEAIFNATSELKPGFNNMNKYNPDFVVRDLDKCTYYVDTNKEISSSDATSLEYWDIMYCEKFIDVDNSK
;
A
#
# COMPACT_ATOMS: atom_id res chain seq x y z
N MET A 1 28.68 34.33 48.81
CA MET A 1 28.63 33.35 47.69
C MET A 1 30.00 33.32 47.05
N SER A 2 30.71 32.18 47.06
CA SER A 2 32.13 32.13 46.62
C SER A 2 32.25 32.06 45.08
N CYS A 3 33.35 32.60 44.53
CA CYS A 3 33.59 32.66 43.08
C CYS A 3 33.56 31.26 42.41
N ASP A 4 33.95 30.21 43.13
CA ASP A 4 33.96 28.84 42.65
C ASP A 4 32.54 28.28 42.45
N THR A 5 31.61 28.61 43.37
CA THR A 5 30.19 28.21 43.22
C THR A 5 29.52 28.88 42.02
N PHE A 6 29.94 30.09 41.64
CA PHE A 6 29.44 30.77 40.44
C PHE A 6 29.96 30.12 39.15
N LYS A 7 31.25 29.76 39.10
CA LYS A 7 31.86 29.09 37.93
C LYS A 7 31.28 27.69 37.69
N ILE A 8 31.08 26.90 38.75
CA ILE A 8 30.46 25.56 38.66
C ILE A 8 29.02 25.67 38.13
N ASN A 9 28.23 26.63 38.61
CA ASN A 9 26.87 26.85 38.11
C ASN A 9 26.81 27.33 36.66
N CYS A 10 27.79 28.13 36.20
CA CYS A 10 27.90 28.54 34.81
C CYS A 10 28.27 27.35 33.90
N PHE A 11 29.23 26.53 34.33
CA PHE A 11 29.66 25.33 33.63
C PHE A 11 28.55 24.29 33.50
N MET A 12 27.81 24.02 34.57
CA MET A 12 26.66 23.09 34.55
C MET A 12 25.52 23.59 33.65
N LYS A 13 25.25 24.90 33.62
CA LYS A 13 24.28 25.51 32.69
C LYS A 13 24.73 25.36 31.23
N PHE A 14 26.03 25.49 30.96
CA PHE A 14 26.61 25.30 29.64
C PHE A 14 26.51 23.84 29.18
N ILE A 15 26.89 22.88 30.04
CA ILE A 15 26.71 21.44 29.76
C ILE A 15 25.25 21.11 29.48
N LYS A 16 24.31 21.61 30.31
CA LYS A 16 22.87 21.36 30.09
C LYS A 16 22.39 21.92 28.75
N LYS A 17 22.88 23.08 28.32
CA LYS A 17 22.57 23.64 26.99
C LYS A 17 23.12 22.78 25.87
N ILE A 18 24.36 22.31 25.98
CA ILE A 18 24.96 21.39 24.99
C ILE A 18 24.15 20.10 24.93
N LEU A 19 23.87 19.47 26.07
CA LEU A 19 23.08 18.24 26.14
C LEU A 19 21.71 18.42 25.49
N ASN A 20 21.01 19.52 25.80
CA ASN A 20 19.73 19.83 25.18
C ASN A 20 19.85 20.02 23.66
N LEU A 21 20.88 20.72 23.18
CA LEU A 21 21.12 20.89 21.74
C LEU A 21 21.42 19.58 21.04
N VAL A 22 22.21 18.70 21.67
CA VAL A 22 22.52 17.36 21.15
C VAL A 22 21.25 16.53 21.03
N VAL A 23 20.42 16.49 22.08
CA VAL A 23 19.14 15.75 22.07
C VAL A 23 18.18 16.28 21.01
N ILE A 24 18.05 17.60 20.88
CA ILE A 24 17.19 18.22 19.86
C ILE A 24 17.72 17.90 18.46
N SER A 25 19.03 18.06 18.23
CA SER A 25 19.66 17.80 16.94
C SER A 25 19.55 16.33 16.54
N SER A 26 19.79 15.39 17.46
CA SER A 26 19.66 13.96 17.18
C SER A 26 18.21 13.59 16.88
N THR A 27 17.24 14.18 17.57
CA THR A 27 15.81 13.94 17.32
C THR A 27 15.40 14.42 15.93
N ILE A 28 15.86 15.62 15.53
CA ILE A 28 15.60 16.16 14.19
C ILE A 28 16.25 15.26 13.12
N PHE A 29 17.50 14.84 13.34
CA PHE A 29 18.20 13.95 12.42
C PHE A 29 17.45 12.63 12.23
N LEU A 30 17.09 11.96 13.34
CA LEU A 30 16.31 10.71 13.31
C LEU A 30 14.94 10.87 12.66
N PHE A 31 14.29 12.03 12.86
CA PHE A 31 13.03 12.34 12.20
C PHE A 31 13.19 12.44 10.68
N LEU A 32 14.19 13.20 10.21
CA LEU A 32 14.44 13.38 8.78
C LEU A 32 14.86 12.07 8.10
N THR A 33 15.71 11.27 8.75
CA THR A 33 16.07 9.95 8.24
C THR A 33 14.83 9.04 8.17
N ARG A 34 13.97 9.03 9.20
CA ARG A 34 12.73 8.25 9.16
C ARG A 34 11.80 8.66 8.01
N VAL A 35 11.58 9.97 7.81
CA VAL A 35 10.73 10.48 6.72
C VAL A 35 11.30 10.09 5.36
N THR A 36 12.60 10.26 5.15
CA THR A 36 13.25 9.90 3.88
C THR A 36 13.21 8.39 3.62
N HIS A 37 13.47 7.56 4.63
CA HIS A 37 13.35 6.11 4.51
C HIS A 37 11.91 5.67 4.21
N LEU A 38 10.90 6.23 4.89
CA LEU A 38 9.51 5.89 4.61
C LEU A 38 9.12 6.22 3.17
N ASN A 39 9.50 7.40 2.68
CA ASN A 39 9.14 7.80 1.32
C ASN A 39 9.88 6.98 0.25
N THR A 40 11.16 6.71 0.46
CA THR A 40 11.98 5.99 -0.55
C THR A 40 11.65 4.50 -0.62
N ASN A 41 11.20 3.89 0.49
CA ASN A 41 10.99 2.45 0.58
C ASN A 41 9.51 2.02 0.44
N TYR A 42 8.56 2.92 0.71
CA TYR A 42 7.13 2.59 0.74
C TYR A 42 6.27 3.42 -0.23
N SER A 43 6.85 4.25 -1.09
CA SER A 43 6.09 5.02 -2.08
C SER A 43 5.64 4.20 -3.30
N ALA A 44 6.25 3.04 -3.55
CA ALA A 44 6.04 2.27 -4.77
C ALA A 44 4.57 1.97 -5.09
N PRO A 45 3.73 1.49 -4.15
CA PRO A 45 2.34 1.19 -4.48
C PRO A 45 1.59 2.43 -4.97
N ILE A 46 1.74 3.57 -4.30
CA ILE A 46 1.09 4.83 -4.71
C ILE A 46 1.59 5.26 -6.09
N SER A 47 2.91 5.24 -6.32
CA SER A 47 3.50 5.63 -7.60
C SER A 47 3.03 4.74 -8.76
N THR A 48 2.98 3.43 -8.55
CA THR A 48 2.56 2.46 -9.57
C THR A 48 1.08 2.62 -9.93
N PHE A 49 0.18 2.70 -8.96
CA PHE A 49 -1.24 2.89 -9.25
C PHE A 49 -1.53 4.29 -9.83
N LYS A 50 -0.79 5.32 -9.40
CA LYS A 50 -0.88 6.67 -10.00
C LYS A 50 -0.39 6.71 -11.45
N TYR A 51 0.67 5.96 -11.77
CA TYR A 51 1.12 5.81 -13.14
C TYR A 51 0.06 5.12 -13.99
N LEU A 52 -0.51 4.02 -13.47
CA LEU A 52 -1.55 3.25 -14.14
C LEU A 52 -2.77 4.11 -14.47
N SER A 53 -3.32 4.85 -13.51
CA SER A 53 -4.50 5.70 -13.75
C SER A 53 -4.22 6.80 -14.78
N LYS A 54 -2.99 7.32 -14.83
CA LYS A 54 -2.57 8.34 -15.79
C LYS A 54 -2.43 7.82 -17.22
N VAL A 55 -1.93 6.60 -17.39
CA VAL A 55 -1.63 6.01 -18.71
C VAL A 55 -2.81 5.25 -19.30
N SER A 56 -3.67 4.69 -18.46
CA SER A 56 -4.85 3.97 -18.91
C SER A 56 -5.89 4.90 -19.55
N ASN A 57 -6.65 4.35 -20.49
CA ASN A 57 -7.63 5.12 -21.26
C ASN A 57 -8.91 5.34 -20.45
N THR A 58 -9.06 6.54 -19.89
CA THR A 58 -10.25 6.93 -19.10
C THR A 58 -11.55 6.92 -19.90
N ASN A 59 -11.48 6.92 -21.24
CA ASN A 59 -12.64 7.00 -22.13
C ASN A 59 -13.06 5.63 -22.68
N SER A 60 -12.42 4.55 -22.25
CA SER A 60 -12.81 3.20 -22.65
C SER A 60 -14.19 2.87 -22.06
N PRO A 61 -15.18 2.46 -22.87
CA PRO A 61 -16.48 2.02 -22.37
C PRO A 61 -16.40 0.62 -21.74
N LEU A 62 -15.26 -0.07 -21.85
CA LEU A 62 -15.04 -1.41 -21.34
C LEU A 62 -14.56 -1.37 -19.89
N LEU A 63 -15.12 -2.25 -19.07
CA LEU A 63 -14.65 -2.48 -17.70
C LEU A 63 -13.29 -3.18 -17.76
N GLU A 64 -12.30 -2.62 -17.08
CA GLU A 64 -10.93 -3.14 -17.01
C GLU A 64 -10.65 -3.69 -15.61
N ASN A 65 -10.11 -4.90 -15.53
CA ASN A 65 -9.68 -5.45 -14.25
C ASN A 65 -8.20 -5.15 -14.03
N VAL A 66 -7.89 -4.57 -12.86
CA VAL A 66 -6.54 -4.37 -12.36
C VAL A 66 -6.28 -5.45 -11.32
N CYS A 67 -5.45 -6.43 -11.66
CA CYS A 67 -5.21 -7.59 -10.83
C CYS A 67 -4.00 -7.41 -9.92
N ILE A 68 -4.09 -7.91 -8.69
CA ILE A 68 -2.99 -7.99 -7.73
C ILE A 68 -3.02 -9.34 -7.03
N GLY A 69 -1.86 -9.91 -6.71
CA GLY A 69 -1.76 -11.22 -6.07
C GLY A 69 -1.02 -11.16 -4.74
N ARG A 70 0.29 -11.36 -4.79
CA ARG A 70 1.17 -11.58 -3.63
C ARG A 70 1.10 -10.48 -2.57
N GLU A 71 0.97 -9.23 -3.00
CA GLU A 71 1.01 -8.06 -2.13
C GLU A 71 -0.35 -7.33 -2.12
N TRP A 72 -1.44 -8.08 -2.07
CA TRP A 72 -2.82 -7.56 -2.10
C TRP A 72 -3.08 -6.42 -1.11
N TYR A 73 -2.47 -6.47 0.08
CA TYR A 73 -2.64 -5.49 1.15
C TYR A 73 -1.92 -4.16 0.89
N GLN A 74 -1.10 -4.09 -0.16
CA GLN A 74 -0.41 -2.87 -0.56
C GLN A 74 -1.21 -2.00 -1.53
N PHE A 75 -2.39 -2.45 -1.97
CA PHE A 75 -3.28 -1.62 -2.76
C PHE A 75 -3.63 -0.33 -1.99
N PRO A 76 -3.27 0.87 -2.50
CA PRO A 76 -3.33 2.09 -1.69
C PRO A 76 -4.76 2.59 -1.49
N SER A 77 -5.58 2.60 -2.55
CA SER A 77 -6.99 3.03 -2.53
C SER A 77 -7.62 2.92 -3.92
N SER A 78 -8.94 2.77 -3.98
CA SER A 78 -9.73 2.93 -5.21
C SER A 78 -9.65 4.32 -5.83
N PHE A 79 -9.21 5.35 -5.10
CA PHE A 79 -8.94 6.68 -5.67
C PHE A 79 -7.84 6.71 -6.74
N PHE A 80 -7.04 5.65 -6.83
CA PHE A 80 -6.01 5.49 -7.86
C PHE A 80 -6.46 4.60 -9.04
N LEU A 81 -7.75 4.29 -9.14
CA LEU A 81 -8.35 3.59 -10.27
C LEU A 81 -9.24 4.56 -11.04
N ASN A 82 -9.30 4.40 -12.35
CA ASN A 82 -10.26 5.12 -13.19
C ASN A 82 -11.68 4.56 -13.01
N ASP A 83 -12.69 5.31 -13.44
CA ASP A 83 -14.11 4.95 -13.26
C ASP A 83 -14.48 3.59 -13.89
N ASN A 84 -13.79 3.18 -14.95
CA ASN A 84 -13.98 1.90 -15.63
C ASN A 84 -13.08 0.77 -15.08
N GLN A 85 -12.28 1.02 -14.04
CA GLN A 85 -11.33 0.05 -13.51
C GLN A 85 -11.79 -0.57 -12.20
N ARG A 86 -11.62 -1.88 -12.06
CA ARG A 86 -11.93 -2.62 -10.83
C ARG A 86 -10.73 -3.42 -10.38
N LEU A 87 -10.38 -3.29 -9.10
CA LEU A 87 -9.37 -4.14 -8.50
C LEU A 87 -9.88 -5.57 -8.43
N LYS A 88 -9.03 -6.53 -8.78
CA LYS A 88 -9.29 -7.96 -8.58
C LYS A 88 -8.11 -8.61 -7.90
N PHE A 89 -8.39 -9.58 -7.03
CA PHE A 89 -7.36 -10.39 -6.42
C PHE A 89 -7.13 -11.64 -7.24
N THR A 90 -5.90 -12.13 -7.22
CA THR A 90 -5.52 -13.40 -7.87
C THR A 90 -4.98 -14.34 -6.82
N GLN A 91 -4.93 -15.64 -7.16
CA GLN A 91 -4.40 -16.64 -6.23
C GLN A 91 -2.96 -16.29 -5.85
N SER A 92 -2.68 -16.35 -4.55
CA SER A 92 -1.34 -16.24 -3.97
C SER A 92 -1.17 -17.23 -2.81
N ASN A 93 -0.01 -17.20 -2.17
CA ASN A 93 0.25 -17.91 -0.90
C ASN A 93 -0.68 -17.50 0.26
N PHE A 94 -1.47 -16.45 0.12
CA PHE A 94 -2.41 -16.03 1.15
C PHE A 94 -3.65 -16.93 1.18
N ASP A 95 -3.89 -17.58 2.32
CA ASP A 95 -4.99 -18.50 2.60
C ASP A 95 -6.03 -17.91 3.58
N GLY A 96 -6.00 -16.59 3.75
CA GLY A 96 -7.01 -15.86 4.52
C GLY A 96 -8.19 -15.40 3.68
N MET A 97 -9.17 -14.75 4.34
CA MET A 97 -10.26 -14.07 3.64
C MET A 97 -9.73 -12.79 2.97
N LEU A 98 -9.95 -12.67 1.67
CA LEU A 98 -9.60 -11.46 0.91
C LEU A 98 -10.75 -10.43 0.98
N PRO A 99 -10.45 -9.14 0.79
CA PRO A 99 -11.48 -8.13 0.58
C PRO A 99 -12.36 -8.46 -0.63
N GLY A 100 -13.63 -8.04 -0.59
CA GLY A 100 -14.57 -8.20 -1.70
C GLY A 100 -14.92 -6.89 -2.38
N ASP A 101 -15.59 -7.01 -3.52
CA ASP A 101 -16.11 -5.86 -4.25
C ASP A 101 -17.26 -5.19 -3.50
N PHE A 102 -17.19 -3.86 -3.39
CA PHE A 102 -18.36 -3.07 -3.01
C PHE A 102 -19.43 -3.15 -4.12
N SER A 103 -20.70 -3.03 -3.73
CA SER A 103 -21.76 -2.85 -4.71
C SER A 103 -21.74 -1.43 -5.23
N GLU A 104 -21.91 -1.27 -6.54
CA GLU A 104 -21.97 0.05 -7.15
C GLU A 104 -23.39 0.61 -7.07
N PRO A 105 -23.56 1.84 -6.55
CA PRO A 105 -24.87 2.45 -6.49
C PRO A 105 -25.39 2.74 -7.89
N LYS A 106 -26.66 2.42 -8.15
CA LYS A 106 -27.30 2.65 -9.46
C LYS A 106 -27.52 4.15 -9.78
N SER A 107 -27.45 5.01 -8.78
CA SER A 107 -27.58 6.46 -8.90
C SER A 107 -26.90 7.15 -7.71
N ASN A 108 -26.68 8.46 -7.82
CA ASN A 108 -26.02 9.27 -6.78
C ASN A 108 -26.99 9.73 -5.67
N THR A 109 -28.15 9.07 -5.51
CA THR A 109 -29.08 9.39 -4.43
C THR A 109 -28.58 8.81 -3.11
N PHE A 110 -28.92 9.46 -2.00
CA PHE A 110 -28.56 8.97 -0.67
C PHE A 110 -29.05 7.53 -0.44
N GLU A 111 -30.27 7.22 -0.88
CA GLU A 111 -30.86 5.88 -0.77
C GLU A 111 -30.04 4.82 -1.54
N ALA A 112 -29.64 5.11 -2.77
CA ALA A 112 -28.87 4.17 -3.58
C ALA A 112 -27.48 3.91 -2.99
N ILE A 113 -26.82 4.95 -2.50
CA ILE A 113 -25.52 4.84 -1.82
C ILE A 113 -25.67 4.04 -0.52
N PHE A 114 -26.67 4.36 0.30
CA PHE A 114 -26.91 3.68 1.57
C PHE A 114 -27.13 2.18 1.39
N ASN A 115 -27.96 1.80 0.41
CA ASN A 115 -28.22 0.40 0.09
C ASN A 115 -26.96 -0.32 -0.40
N ALA A 116 -26.18 0.32 -1.28
CA ALA A 116 -24.93 -0.24 -1.79
C ALA A 116 -23.86 -0.46 -0.69
N THR A 117 -23.76 0.45 0.28
CA THR A 117 -22.79 0.36 1.39
C THR A 117 -23.24 -0.54 2.54
N SER A 118 -24.53 -0.87 2.62
CA SER A 118 -25.10 -1.71 3.70
C SER A 118 -25.39 -3.14 3.25
N GLU A 119 -25.11 -3.47 1.99
CA GLU A 119 -25.37 -4.79 1.43
C GLU A 119 -24.47 -5.85 2.07
N LEU A 120 -25.10 -6.91 2.59
CA LEU A 120 -24.39 -8.09 3.07
C LEU A 120 -24.07 -9.00 1.88
N LYS A 121 -22.81 -9.01 1.46
CA LYS A 121 -22.34 -9.90 0.40
C LYS A 121 -22.16 -11.34 0.92
N PRO A 122 -22.59 -12.36 0.16
CA PRO A 122 -22.34 -13.75 0.52
C PRO A 122 -20.84 -14.08 0.41
N GLY A 123 -20.44 -15.23 0.96
CA GLY A 123 -19.08 -15.75 0.85
C GLY A 123 -18.11 -15.30 1.95
N PHE A 124 -18.39 -14.20 2.67
CA PHE A 124 -17.61 -13.81 3.83
C PHE A 124 -17.81 -14.75 5.02
N ASN A 125 -16.77 -14.89 5.84
CA ASN A 125 -16.82 -15.67 7.08
C ASN A 125 -16.08 -14.95 8.22
N ASN A 126 -16.48 -15.23 9.46
CA ASN A 126 -15.92 -14.63 10.67
C ASN A 126 -14.69 -15.38 11.23
N MET A 127 -14.09 -16.28 10.44
CA MET A 127 -12.94 -17.10 10.84
C MET A 127 -11.69 -16.79 10.00
N ASN A 128 -11.73 -15.76 9.15
CA ASN A 128 -10.67 -15.43 8.20
C ASN A 128 -10.25 -16.63 7.32
N LYS A 129 -11.19 -17.52 6.97
CA LYS A 129 -10.89 -18.68 6.11
C LYS A 129 -10.85 -18.25 4.66
N TYR A 130 -9.89 -18.76 3.90
CA TYR A 130 -9.85 -18.62 2.44
C TYR A 130 -11.21 -18.87 1.79
N ASN A 131 -11.59 -18.01 0.85
CA ASN A 131 -12.70 -18.25 -0.05
C ASN A 131 -12.24 -17.98 -1.50
N PRO A 132 -12.23 -19.01 -2.38
CA PRO A 132 -11.75 -18.86 -3.74
C PRO A 132 -12.67 -18.02 -4.65
N ASP A 133 -13.88 -17.66 -4.21
CA ASP A 133 -14.78 -16.80 -4.98
C ASP A 133 -14.28 -15.34 -5.04
N PHE A 134 -13.36 -14.97 -4.14
CA PHE A 134 -12.74 -13.64 -4.11
C PHE A 134 -11.50 -13.51 -5.00
N VAL A 135 -11.09 -14.59 -5.67
CA VAL A 135 -9.95 -14.56 -6.61
C VAL A 135 -10.38 -14.79 -8.04
N VAL A 136 -9.76 -14.05 -8.95
CA VAL A 136 -9.78 -14.32 -10.38
C VAL A 136 -8.75 -15.40 -10.68
N ARG A 137 -9.22 -16.56 -11.14
CA ARG A 137 -8.35 -17.70 -11.52
C ARG A 137 -7.77 -17.59 -12.92
N ASP A 138 -8.47 -16.87 -13.78
CA ASP A 138 -8.16 -16.74 -15.20
C ASP A 138 -7.58 -15.35 -15.46
N LEU A 139 -6.27 -15.28 -15.69
CA LEU A 139 -5.57 -14.01 -15.87
C LEU A 139 -5.89 -13.32 -17.19
N ASP A 140 -6.50 -14.01 -18.16
CA ASP A 140 -6.97 -13.37 -19.39
C ASP A 140 -8.09 -12.36 -19.12
N LYS A 141 -8.70 -12.43 -17.92
CA LYS A 141 -9.68 -11.45 -17.43
C LYS A 141 -9.03 -10.19 -16.86
N CYS A 142 -7.72 -10.19 -16.64
CA CYS A 142 -6.95 -9.06 -16.13
C CYS A 142 -6.44 -8.22 -17.31
N THR A 143 -6.72 -6.91 -17.28
CA THR A 143 -6.17 -5.97 -18.28
C THR A 143 -4.80 -5.48 -17.85
N TYR A 144 -4.64 -5.25 -16.54
CA TYR A 144 -3.37 -4.88 -15.93
C TYR A 144 -3.11 -5.81 -14.76
N TYR A 145 -1.82 -6.05 -14.49
CA TYR A 145 -1.39 -6.85 -13.36
C TYR A 145 -0.30 -6.09 -12.60
N VAL A 146 -0.50 -5.90 -11.30
CA VAL A 146 0.45 -5.23 -10.40
C VAL A 146 1.07 -6.27 -9.49
N ASP A 147 2.39 -6.36 -9.50
CA ASP A 147 3.12 -7.33 -8.70
C ASP A 147 4.44 -6.77 -8.16
N THR A 148 5.05 -7.53 -7.26
CA THR A 148 6.41 -7.28 -6.75
C THR A 148 7.39 -8.29 -7.33
N ASN A 149 8.66 -7.91 -7.45
CA ASN A 149 9.70 -8.80 -7.96
C ASN A 149 10.20 -9.77 -6.87
N LYS A 150 9.33 -10.62 -6.35
CA LYS A 150 9.66 -11.68 -5.39
C LYS A 150 9.76 -13.03 -6.09
N GLU A 151 10.32 -14.03 -5.41
CA GLU A 151 10.25 -15.41 -5.88
C GLU A 151 8.77 -15.86 -5.98
N ILE A 152 8.47 -16.60 -7.05
CA ILE A 152 7.13 -17.10 -7.32
C ILE A 152 7.00 -18.46 -6.63
N SER A 153 5.96 -18.62 -5.83
CA SER A 153 5.63 -19.89 -5.18
C SER A 153 4.69 -20.73 -6.04
N SER A 154 4.58 -22.02 -5.73
CA SER A 154 3.69 -22.94 -6.45
C SER A 154 2.20 -22.61 -6.30
N SER A 155 1.83 -21.78 -5.33
CA SER A 155 0.43 -21.37 -5.10
C SER A 155 0.08 -20.07 -5.83
N ASP A 156 1.06 -19.31 -6.30
CA ASP A 156 0.81 -18.05 -6.99
C ASP A 156 0.21 -18.31 -8.37
N ALA A 157 -0.72 -17.43 -8.78
CA ALA A 157 -1.55 -17.65 -9.95
C ALA A 157 -0.76 -17.88 -11.24
N THR A 158 0.43 -17.28 -11.43
CA THR A 158 1.15 -17.34 -12.72
C THR A 158 2.62 -16.87 -12.65
N SER A 159 3.43 -17.38 -13.59
CA SER A 159 4.70 -16.80 -14.02
C SER A 159 4.48 -15.58 -14.92
N LEU A 160 5.01 -14.41 -14.56
CA LEU A 160 4.86 -13.14 -15.30
C LEU A 160 5.53 -13.12 -16.68
N GLU A 161 5.95 -14.28 -17.22
CA GLU A 161 6.67 -14.41 -18.50
C GLU A 161 5.93 -13.86 -19.73
N TYR A 162 4.59 -13.84 -19.70
CA TYR A 162 3.75 -13.38 -20.83
C TYR A 162 3.28 -11.93 -20.70
N TRP A 163 3.77 -11.18 -19.71
CA TRP A 163 3.35 -9.81 -19.44
C TRP A 163 4.44 -8.81 -19.82
N ASP A 164 4.04 -7.72 -20.46
CA ASP A 164 4.94 -6.60 -20.75
C ASP A 164 5.03 -5.64 -19.54
N ILE A 165 6.26 -5.32 -19.14
CA ILE A 165 6.51 -4.40 -18.04
C ILE A 165 6.22 -2.96 -18.50
N MET A 166 5.16 -2.37 -17.95
CA MET A 166 4.80 -0.97 -18.23
C MET A 166 5.50 0.05 -17.32
N TYR A 167 5.73 -0.31 -16.06
CA TYR A 167 6.31 0.57 -15.04
C TYR A 167 6.91 -0.25 -13.90
N CYS A 168 8.04 0.21 -13.35
CA CYS A 168 8.64 -0.35 -12.16
C CYS A 168 9.07 0.78 -11.23
N GLU A 169 8.87 0.56 -9.94
CA GLU A 169 9.33 1.45 -8.88
C GLU A 169 10.09 0.65 -7.83
N LYS A 170 11.08 1.29 -7.19
CA LYS A 170 11.84 0.63 -6.12
C LYS A 170 10.95 0.43 -4.91
N PHE A 171 10.95 -0.79 -4.41
CA PHE A 171 10.21 -1.17 -3.21
C PHE A 171 11.12 -1.94 -2.26
N ILE A 172 10.83 -1.87 -0.96
CA ILE A 172 11.61 -2.56 0.06
C ILE A 172 11.47 -4.08 -0.03
N ASP A 173 12.60 -4.76 0.02
CA ASP A 173 12.66 -6.22 0.17
C ASP A 173 12.77 -6.57 1.66
N VAL A 174 11.62 -6.80 2.29
CA VAL A 174 11.53 -7.08 3.73
C VAL A 174 12.24 -8.38 4.10
N ASP A 175 12.19 -9.37 3.21
CA ASP A 175 12.71 -10.71 3.49
C ASP A 175 14.25 -10.72 3.54
N ASN A 176 14.87 -9.83 2.75
CA ASN A 176 16.32 -9.67 2.67
C ASN A 176 16.88 -8.42 3.37
N SER A 177 16.06 -7.61 4.06
CA SER A 177 16.49 -6.36 4.71
C SER A 177 16.91 -6.50 6.19
N LYS A 178 17.43 -7.66 6.61
CA LYS A 178 17.85 -7.90 8.01
C LYS A 178 19.22 -7.30 8.35
#